data_AF-A0AAD7EJ35-F1
#
_entry.id   AF-A0AAD7EJ35-F1
#
_cell.length_a   1.000
_cell.length_b   1.000
_cell.length_c   1.000
_cell.angle_alpha   90.00
_cell.angle_beta   90.00
_cell.angle_gamma   90.00
#
_symmetry.space_group_name_H-M   'P 1'
#
loop_
_entity.id
_entity.type
_entity.pdbx_description
1 polymer ?
#
loop_
_entity_poly.entity_id
_entity_poly.type
_entity_poly.pdbx_seq_one_letter_code
_entity_poly.pdbx_strand_id
1 'polypeptide(L)'
;ASCHQWIDERLNAMAERLPLIQDRQQLRDDGSLGPSPMKLQLYLRIPVPAHRKALTRLILSAHTLGVELLRYVERDRPAVPRYTRLCRFCRRRVETEAHALLEC
;
A
#
# COMPACT_ATOMS: atom_id res chain seq x y z
N ALA A 1 16.02 1.50 20.66
CA ALA A 1 15.84 1.67 19.20
C ALA A 1 15.24 3.05 18.94
N SER A 2 15.76 3.78 17.95
CA SER A 2 15.16 5.05 17.52
C SER A 2 13.81 4.79 16.83
N CYS A 3 12.87 5.74 16.89
CA CYS A 3 11.57 5.66 16.22
C CYS A 3 11.71 5.37 14.71
N HIS A 4 12.71 5.98 14.05
CA HIS A 4 13.02 5.75 12.64
C HIS A 4 13.36 4.28 12.33
N GLN A 5 14.25 3.68 13.13
CA GLN A 5 14.66 2.29 12.97
C GLN A 5 13.45 1.36 13.13
N TRP A 6 12.60 1.62 14.12
CA TRP A 6 11.40 0.82 14.33
C TRP A 6 10.43 0.88 13.14
N ILE A 7 10.23 2.07 12.56
CA ILE A 7 9.37 2.25 11.38
C ILE A 7 9.96 1.52 10.18
N ASP A 8 11.25 1.70 9.89
CA ASP A 8 11.93 1.05 8.76
C ASP A 8 11.83 -0.47 8.86
N GLU A 9 12.08 -1.03 10.05
CA GLU A 9 11.91 -2.46 10.30
C GLU A 9 10.47 -2.94 10.06
N ARG A 10 9.46 -2.15 10.48
CA ARG A 10 8.06 -2.54 10.26
C ARG A 10 7.67 -2.47 8.79
N LEU A 11 8.14 -1.46 8.07
CA LEU A 11 7.89 -1.33 6.63
C LEU A 11 8.53 -2.49 5.87
N ASN A 12 9.76 -2.87 6.21
CA ASN A 12 10.44 -4.01 5.62
C ASN A 12 9.72 -5.34 5.94
N ALA A 13 9.23 -5.52 7.18
CA ALA A 13 8.45 -6.70 7.54
C ALA A 13 7.07 -6.78 6.84
N MET A 14 6.59 -5.67 6.27
CA MET A 14 5.32 -5.57 5.54
C MET A 14 5.53 -5.36 4.04
N ALA A 15 6.72 -5.66 3.54
CA ALA A 15 7.17 -5.45 2.19
C ALA A 15 6.13 -5.77 1.11
N GLU A 16 5.70 -7.03 1.09
CA GLU A 16 4.77 -7.58 0.10
C GLU A 16 3.38 -6.94 0.10
N ARG A 17 3.02 -6.20 1.17
CA ARG A 17 1.73 -5.52 1.31
C ARG A 17 1.80 -4.05 0.94
N LEU A 18 3.00 -3.47 0.95
CA LEU A 18 3.18 -2.03 0.82
C LEU A 18 3.95 -1.70 -0.47
N PRO A 19 3.51 -2.21 -1.65
CA PRO A 19 4.24 -1.99 -2.89
C PRO A 19 4.34 -0.50 -3.25
N LEU A 20 3.39 0.31 -2.77
CA LEU A 20 3.37 1.77 -2.98
C LEU A 20 4.36 2.55 -2.09
N ILE A 21 5.03 1.88 -1.15
CA ILE A 21 5.97 2.49 -0.19
C ILE A 21 7.40 1.95 -0.36
N GLN A 22 7.56 0.64 -0.61
CA GLN A 22 8.84 -0.06 -0.53
C GLN A 22 9.98 0.55 -1.36
N ASP A 23 9.70 1.01 -2.58
CA ASP A 23 10.73 1.52 -3.50
C ASP A 23 10.75 3.04 -3.59
N ARG A 24 10.22 3.72 -2.56
CA ARG A 24 10.14 5.17 -2.61
C ARG A 24 11.47 5.82 -2.26
N GLN A 25 12.21 6.17 -3.30
CA GLN A 25 13.38 7.05 -3.24
C GLN A 25 12.92 8.50 -2.98
N GLN A 26 13.47 9.16 -1.97
CA GLN A 26 13.26 10.58 -1.73
C GLN A 26 14.60 11.30 -1.67
N LEU A 27 14.62 12.55 -2.17
CA LEU A 27 15.75 13.44 -1.98
C LEU A 27 15.81 13.86 -0.50
N ARG A 28 16.89 13.45 0.13
CA ARG A 28 17.25 13.83 1.50
C ARG A 28 17.93 15.19 1.49
N ASP A 29 18.02 15.82 2.65
CA ASP A 29 18.55 17.17 2.79
C ASP A 29 20.07 17.23 2.49
N ASP A 30 20.75 16.08 2.54
CA ASP A 30 22.15 15.88 2.16
C ASP A 30 22.36 15.64 0.64
N GLY A 31 21.29 15.72 -0.16
CA GLY A 31 21.34 15.49 -1.60
C GLY A 31 21.35 14.01 -2.01
N SER A 32 21.36 13.08 -1.04
CA SER A 32 21.28 11.65 -1.34
C SER A 32 19.85 11.21 -1.64
N LEU A 33 19.72 10.17 -2.48
CA LEU A 33 18.45 9.47 -2.66
C LEU A 33 18.39 8.33 -1.65
N GLY A 34 17.33 8.32 -0.85
CA GLY A 34 17.07 7.22 0.06
C GLY A 34 15.64 7.19 0.57
N PRO A 35 15.21 6.08 1.17
CA PRO A 35 13.88 5.99 1.78
C PRO A 35 13.77 7.00 2.92
N SER A 36 12.64 7.71 2.97
CA SER A 36 12.27 8.60 4.06
C SER A 36 10.78 8.43 4.38
N PRO A 37 10.42 7.39 5.16
CA PRO A 37 9.01 7.09 5.42
C PRO A 37 8.32 8.15 6.27
N MET A 38 9.08 9.00 6.99
CA MET A 38 8.54 10.01 7.90
C MET A 38 8.35 11.40 7.26
N LYS A 39 8.72 11.60 6.00
CA LYS A 39 8.52 12.89 5.32
C LYS A 39 7.10 12.99 4.77
N LEU A 40 6.38 14.07 5.10
CA LEU A 40 5.06 14.33 4.55
C LEU A 40 5.15 14.45 3.03
N GLN A 41 4.29 13.70 2.35
CA GLN A 41 4.27 13.63 0.90
C GLN A 41 3.33 14.67 0.32
N LEU A 42 3.76 15.36 -0.75
CA LEU A 42 2.94 16.39 -1.38
C LEU A 42 1.61 15.83 -1.92
N TYR A 43 1.61 14.61 -2.44
CA TYR A 43 0.38 13.97 -2.91
C TYR A 43 -0.60 13.64 -1.77
N LEU A 44 -0.17 13.66 -0.50
CA LEU A 44 -1.07 13.54 0.67
C LEU A 44 -1.66 14.89 1.10
N ARG A 45 -1.25 16.00 0.50
CA ARG A 45 -1.84 17.34 0.71
C ARG A 45 -3.16 17.50 -0.04
N ILE A 46 -4.00 16.47 -0.02
CA ILE A 46 -5.33 16.50 -0.60
C ILE A 46 -6.23 17.32 0.33
N PRO A 47 -6.91 18.38 -0.15
CA PRO A 47 -7.72 19.25 0.69
C PRO A 47 -8.90 18.50 1.30
N VAL A 48 -9.58 17.68 0.49
CA VAL A 48 -10.75 16.90 0.89
C VAL A 48 -10.34 15.79 1.87
N PRO A 49 -10.82 15.82 3.13
CA PRO A 49 -10.42 14.83 4.15
C PRO A 49 -10.75 13.38 3.77
N ALA A 50 -11.88 13.15 3.09
CA ALA A 50 -12.30 11.82 2.67
C ALA A 50 -11.31 11.20 1.66
N HIS A 51 -10.87 11.97 0.67
CA HIS A 51 -9.91 11.50 -0.34
C HIS A 51 -8.53 11.26 0.27
N ARG A 52 -8.08 12.14 1.17
CA ARG A 52 -6.82 11.94 1.90
C ARG A 52 -6.84 10.63 2.68
N LYS A 53 -7.92 10.35 3.42
CA LYS A 53 -8.10 9.07 4.13
C LYS A 53 -8.11 7.87 3.19
N ALA A 54 -8.81 7.97 2.06
CA ALA A 54 -8.86 6.92 1.05
C ALA A 54 -7.47 6.62 0.48
N LEU A 55 -6.69 7.66 0.14
CA LEU A 55 -5.34 7.50 -0.39
C LEU A 55 -4.38 6.94 0.67
N THR A 56 -4.44 7.41 1.91
CA THR A 56 -3.65 6.84 3.01
C THR A 56 -3.97 5.36 3.19
N ARG A 57 -5.26 4.98 3.16
CA ARG A 57 -5.68 3.58 3.23
C ARG A 57 -5.17 2.76 2.05
N LEU A 58 -5.20 3.32 0.85
CA LEU A 58 -4.67 2.68 -0.34
C LEU A 58 -3.17 2.37 -0.19
N ILE A 59 -2.40 3.35 0.27
CA ILE A 59 -0.94 3.24 0.39
C ILE A 59 -0.52 2.31 1.53
N LEU A 60 -1.27 2.31 2.63
CA LEU A 60 -0.99 1.52 3.82
C LEU A 60 -1.67 0.15 3.82
N SER A 61 -2.12 -0.37 2.67
CA SER A 61 -2.74 -1.70 2.59
C SER A 61 -4.00 -1.86 3.46
N ALA A 62 -4.72 -0.76 3.72
CA ALA A 62 -5.91 -0.69 4.56
C ALA A 62 -7.18 -0.37 3.74
N HIS A 63 -7.25 -0.93 2.53
CA HIS A 63 -8.30 -0.68 1.55
C HIS A 63 -9.13 -1.94 1.25
N THR A 64 -10.21 -1.78 0.48
CA THR A 64 -11.19 -2.84 0.21
C THR A 64 -10.98 -3.57 -1.12
N LEU A 65 -9.83 -3.40 -1.78
CA LEU A 65 -9.47 -4.20 -2.97
C LEU A 65 -9.21 -5.66 -2.60
N GLY A 66 -9.46 -6.55 -3.56
CA GLY A 66 -9.44 -8.00 -3.41
C GLY A 66 -8.08 -8.55 -3.02
N VAL A 67 -6.99 -7.88 -3.43
CA VAL A 67 -5.63 -8.26 -2.99
C VAL A 67 -5.50 -8.24 -1.46
N GLU A 68 -6.16 -7.32 -0.77
CA GLU A 68 -6.16 -7.25 0.70
C GLU A 68 -7.37 -7.93 1.34
N LEU A 69 -8.59 -7.73 0.86
CA LEU A 69 -9.77 -8.37 1.49
C LEU A 69 -9.67 -9.89 1.50
N LEU A 70 -9.31 -10.49 0.37
CA LEU A 70 -9.27 -11.95 0.22
C LEU A 70 -8.03 -12.58 0.85
N ARG A 71 -7.13 -11.77 1.41
CA ARG A 71 -5.96 -12.24 2.14
C ARG A 71 -6.31 -12.80 3.51
N TYR A 72 -7.29 -12.20 4.17
CA TYR A 72 -7.63 -12.53 5.54
C TYR A 72 -8.56 -13.73 5.59
N VAL A 73 -8.34 -14.58 6.60
CA VAL A 73 -9.29 -15.62 6.99
C VAL A 73 -10.47 -14.94 7.66
N GLU A 74 -11.66 -15.24 7.17
CA GLU A 74 -12.94 -14.84 7.77
C GLU A 74 -13.63 -16.09 8.31
N ARG A 75 -14.65 -15.91 9.17
CA ARG A 75 -15.36 -17.01 9.84
C ARG A 75 -15.76 -18.15 8.89
N ASP A 76 -16.25 -17.79 7.71
CA ASP A 76 -16.80 -18.71 6.71
C ASP A 76 -15.97 -18.77 5.43
N ARG A 77 -14.76 -18.18 5.42
CA ARG A 77 -13.92 -18.12 4.21
C ARG A 77 -12.43 -18.26 4.55
N PRO A 78 -11.73 -19.27 4.03
CA PRO A 78 -10.27 -19.33 4.15
C PRO A 78 -9.60 -18.18 3.37
N ALA A 79 -8.34 -17.92 3.69
CA ALA A 79 -7.52 -17.01 2.92
C ALA A 79 -7.40 -17.50 1.47
N VAL A 80 -7.64 -16.61 0.51
CA VAL A 80 -7.57 -16.93 -0.92
C VAL A 80 -6.13 -16.74 -1.40
N PRO A 81 -5.54 -17.70 -2.13
CA PRO A 81 -4.22 -17.54 -2.72
C PRO A 81 -4.13 -16.29 -3.61
N ARG A 82 -3.01 -15.55 -3.56
CA ARG A 82 -2.88 -14.26 -4.26
C ARG A 82 -3.24 -14.34 -5.75
N TYR A 83 -2.79 -15.40 -6.43
CA TYR A 83 -3.00 -15.59 -7.87
C TYR A 83 -4.47 -15.80 -8.25
N THR A 84 -5.35 -16.17 -7.31
CA THR A 84 -6.80 -16.31 -7.54
C THR A 84 -7.62 -15.12 -7.05
N ARG A 85 -7.00 -14.07 -6.48
CA ARG A 85 -7.68 -12.83 -6.06
C ARG A 85 -8.00 -11.94 -7.26
N LEU A 86 -8.83 -12.44 -8.18
CA LEU A 86 -9.14 -11.78 -9.45
C LEU A 86 -9.82 -10.42 -9.24
N CYS A 87 -9.55 -9.50 -10.16
CA CYS A 87 -10.12 -8.17 -10.22
C CYS A 87 -11.64 -8.21 -10.35
N ARG A 88 -12.35 -7.47 -9.48
CA ARG A 88 -13.82 -7.41 -9.52
C ARG A 88 -14.35 -6.76 -10.80
N PHE A 89 -13.55 -5.90 -11.43
CA PHE A 89 -13.91 -5.17 -12.63
C PHE A 89 -13.73 -6.02 -13.89
N CYS A 90 -12.51 -6.47 -14.18
CA CYS A 90 -12.22 -7.19 -15.44
C CYS A 90 -12.17 -8.73 -15.31
N ARG A 91 -11.99 -9.27 -14.09
CA ARG A 91 -11.82 -10.71 -13.79
C ARG A 91 -10.66 -11.41 -14.51
N ARG A 92 -9.71 -10.67 -15.07
CA ARG A 92 -8.57 -11.21 -15.87
C ARG A 92 -7.24 -11.26 -15.12
N ARG A 93 -7.01 -10.30 -14.20
CA ARG A 93 -5.76 -10.16 -13.44
C ARG A 93 -6.06 -10.05 -11.95
N VAL A 94 -5.04 -10.18 -11.11
CA VAL A 94 -5.15 -9.97 -9.66
C VAL A 94 -5.58 -8.53 -9.37
N GLU A 95 -6.47 -8.32 -8.39
CA GLU A 95 -6.98 -7.00 -8.00
C GLU A 95 -5.98 -6.18 -7.17
N THR A 96 -4.83 -5.83 -7.78
CA THR A 96 -3.86 -4.91 -7.17
C THR A 96 -4.33 -3.46 -7.25
N GLU A 97 -3.73 -2.60 -6.44
CA GLU A 97 -3.96 -1.16 -6.41
C GLU A 97 -3.70 -0.52 -7.78
N ALA A 98 -2.55 -0.84 -8.39
CA ALA A 98 -2.19 -0.35 -9.71
C ALA A 98 -3.17 -0.83 -10.78
N HIS A 99 -3.51 -2.12 -10.77
CA HIS A 99 -4.43 -2.68 -11.75
C HIS A 99 -5.83 -2.04 -11.64
N ALA A 100 -6.40 -2.00 -10.43
CA ALA A 100 -7.74 -1.50 -10.19
C ALA A 100 -7.90 0.00 -10.50
N LEU A 101 -6.85 0.81 -10.32
CA LEU A 101 -6.93 2.27 -10.48
C LEU A 101 -6.40 2.80 -11.81
N LEU A 102 -5.44 2.11 -12.43
CA LEU A 102 -4.68 2.66 -13.57
C LEU A 102 -4.72 1.78 -14.84
N GLU A 103 -5.03 0.49 -14.73
CA GLU A 103 -4.88 -0.44 -15.86
C GLU A 103 -6.16 -1.15 -16.31
N CYS A 104 -7.19 -1.19 -15.47
CA CYS A 104 -8.28 -2.16 -15.59
C CYS A 104 -9.12 -2.06 -16.87
#